data_AF-A0A8T0AEB6-F1
#
_entry.id   AF-A0A8T0AEB6-F1
#
_cell.length_a   1.000
_cell.length_b   1.000
_cell.length_c   1.000
_cell.angle_alpha   90.00
_cell.angle_beta   90.00
_cell.angle_gamma   90.00
#
_symmetry.space_group_name_H-M   'P 1'
#
loop_
_entity.id
_entity.type
_entity.pdbx_description
1 polymer ?
#
loop_
_entity_poly.entity_id
_entity_poly.type
_entity_poly.pdbx_seq_one_letter_code
_entity_poly.pdbx_strand_id
1 'polypeptide(L)'
;MALYWKRFKSWDSNPFFKTIFVTRVYFEPHANVKKLRSEIISHLKINNKVKVVESNEKDCDVKVVFCPIVSRAGTDIEAALSRLTHEKPTIMIVLHHI
;
A
#
# COMPACT_ATOMS: atom_id res chain seq x y z
N MET A 1 6.95 3.89 -25.96
CA MET A 1 7.67 3.18 -24.87
C MET A 1 8.74 4.05 -24.17
N ALA A 2 8.52 5.37 -23.98
CA ALA A 2 9.48 6.26 -23.30
C ALA A 2 8.85 7.31 -22.35
N LEU A 3 7.53 7.25 -22.12
CA LEU A 3 6.80 8.25 -21.30
C LEU A 3 6.63 7.84 -19.83
N TYR A 4 6.90 6.58 -19.47
CA TYR A 4 6.67 6.09 -18.10
C TYR A 4 7.82 6.38 -17.13
N TRP A 5 9.06 6.49 -17.62
CA TRP A 5 10.25 6.62 -16.76
C TRP A 5 10.51 8.04 -16.25
N LYS A 6 9.87 9.07 -16.82
CA LYS A 6 10.01 10.46 -16.35
C LYS A 6 9.37 10.71 -14.98
N ARG A 7 8.43 9.87 -14.54
CA ARG A 7 7.70 10.06 -13.27
C ARG A 7 8.47 9.58 -12.03
N PHE A 8 9.48 8.72 -12.20
CA PHE A 8 10.27 8.21 -11.08
C PHE A 8 11.37 9.18 -10.64
N LYS A 9 12.00 9.93 -11.56
CA LYS A 9 13.06 10.91 -11.22
C LYS A 9 12.57 12.14 -10.44
N SER A 10 11.28 12.47 -10.48
CA SER A 10 10.72 13.59 -9.71
C SER A 10 10.45 13.24 -8.24
N TRP A 11 10.63 11.98 -7.84
CA TRP A 11 10.41 11.53 -6.47
C TRP A 11 11.57 11.98 -5.55
N ASP A 12 12.81 11.91 -6.06
CA ASP A 12 14.03 12.22 -5.29
C ASP A 12 14.23 13.71 -4.98
N SER A 13 13.54 14.59 -5.70
CA SER A 13 13.62 16.05 -5.56
C SER A 13 12.47 16.65 -4.74
N ASN A 14 11.52 15.82 -4.28
CA ASN A 14 10.39 16.29 -3.48
C ASN A 14 10.83 16.52 -2.01
N PRO A 15 10.66 17.73 -1.45
CA PRO A 15 10.98 18.02 -0.05
C PRO A 15 10.22 17.15 0.96
N PHE A 16 9.18 16.42 0.53
CA PHE A 16 8.47 15.39 1.29
C PHE A 16 9.36 14.22 1.77
N PHE A 17 10.57 14.03 1.22
CA PHE A 17 11.48 12.94 1.60
C PHE A 17 12.72 13.39 2.39
N LYS A 18 12.88 14.70 2.65
CA LYS A 18 14.11 15.27 3.26
C LYS A 18 14.09 15.47 4.77
N THR A 19 12.95 15.32 5.44
CA THR A 19 12.86 15.32 6.91
C THR A 19 12.72 13.87 7.39
N ILE A 20 13.02 13.56 8.65
CA ILE A 20 12.72 12.25 9.24
C ILE A 20 11.19 12.09 9.29
N PHE A 21 10.58 11.79 8.14
CA PHE A 21 9.16 11.61 7.98
C PHE A 21 8.84 10.18 8.41
N VAL A 22 8.08 10.05 9.50
CA VAL A 22 7.42 8.79 9.83
C VAL A 22 6.23 8.64 8.91
N THR A 23 6.31 7.69 7.98
CA THR A 23 5.21 7.38 7.05
C THR A 23 4.11 6.65 7.80
N ARG A 24 2.91 7.21 7.80
CA ARG A 24 1.73 6.57 8.37
C ARG A 24 1.08 5.67 7.35
N VAL A 25 1.04 4.37 7.64
CA VAL A 25 0.53 3.34 6.74
C VAL A 25 -0.77 2.78 7.31
N TYR A 26 -1.83 2.78 6.51
CA TYR A 26 -3.06 2.07 6.83
C TYR A 26 -3.13 0.79 6.01
N PHE A 27 -3.34 -0.34 6.67
CA PHE A 27 -3.62 -1.60 5.99
C PHE A 27 -5.13 -1.81 5.95
N GLU A 28 -5.68 -2.10 4.77
CA GLU A 28 -7.08 -2.48 4.65
C GLU A 28 -7.33 -3.82 5.38
N PRO A 29 -8.40 -3.93 6.19
CA PRO A 29 -8.80 -5.19 6.78
C PRO A 29 -9.22 -6.19 5.69
N HIS A 30 -8.62 -7.37 5.70
CA HIS A 30 -9.00 -8.44 4.77
C HIS A 30 -8.89 -9.80 5.46
N ALA A 31 -9.98 -10.57 5.46
CA ALA A 31 -10.12 -11.76 6.30
C ALA A 31 -9.06 -12.84 6.01
N ASN A 32 -8.76 -13.07 4.72
CA ASN A 32 -7.86 -14.14 4.27
C ASN A 32 -6.36 -13.81 4.40
N VAL A 33 -6.00 -12.62 4.90
CA VAL A 33 -4.60 -12.15 4.92
C VAL A 33 -4.16 -11.68 6.30
N LYS A 34 -4.91 -12.02 7.37
CA LYS A 34 -4.61 -11.59 8.76
C LYS A 34 -3.17 -11.94 9.17
N LYS A 35 -2.72 -13.18 8.91
CA LYS A 35 -1.36 -13.63 9.24
C LYS A 35 -0.30 -12.84 8.47
N LEU A 36 -0.46 -12.76 7.15
CA LEU A 36 0.46 -12.01 6.28
C LEU A 36 0.53 -10.52 6.65
N ARG A 37 -0.62 -9.89 6.93
CA ARG A 37 -0.70 -8.51 7.42
C ARG A 37 0.15 -8.34 8.68
N SER A 38 -0.02 -9.20 9.68
CA SER A 38 0.74 -9.13 10.93
C SER A 38 2.25 -9.26 10.70
N GLU A 39 2.67 -10.13 9.79
CA GLU A 39 4.09 -10.34 9.43
C GLU A 39 4.68 -9.15 8.68
N ILE A 40 3.94 -8.56 7.73
CA ILE A 40 4.36 -7.33 7.06
C ILE A 40 4.48 -6.19 8.08
N ILE A 41 3.50 -6.06 8.98
CA ILE A 41 3.51 -5.04 10.02
C ILE A 41 4.71 -5.22 10.97
N SER A 42 5.04 -6.44 11.38
CA SER A 42 6.20 -6.68 12.25
C SER A 42 7.51 -6.30 11.56
N HIS A 43 7.68 -6.64 10.28
CA HIS A 43 8.86 -6.24 9.51
C HIS A 43 8.94 -4.71 9.28
N LEU A 44 7.81 -4.04 9.05
CA LEU A 44 7.79 -2.59 8.87
C LEU A 44 8.09 -1.83 10.16
N LYS A 45 7.62 -2.33 11.32
CA LYS A 45 7.86 -1.71 12.63
C LYS A 45 9.33 -1.72 13.05
N ILE A 46 10.16 -2.61 12.49
CA ILE A 46 11.62 -2.59 12.70
C ILE A 46 12.21 -1.26 12.20
N ASN A 47 11.58 -0.64 11.21
CA ASN A 47 11.95 0.67 10.73
C ASN A 47 11.15 1.75 11.48
N ASN A 48 11.80 2.48 12.39
CA ASN A 48 11.20 3.59 13.15
C ASN A 48 10.63 4.74 12.28
N LYS A 49 10.75 4.64 10.95
CA LYS A 49 10.16 5.54 9.96
C LYS A 49 8.77 5.10 9.48
N VAL A 50 8.21 4.00 9.99
CA VAL A 50 6.86 3.54 9.62
C VAL A 50 5.97 3.43 10.85
N LYS A 51 4.81 4.09 10.82
CA LYS A 51 3.76 3.98 11.84
C LYS A 51 2.51 3.38 11.23
N VAL A 52 2.02 2.28 11.79
CA VAL A 52 0.76 1.68 11.35
C VAL A 52 -0.41 2.37 12.02
N VAL A 53 -1.42 2.77 11.24
CA VAL A 53 -2.67 3.36 11.71
C VAL A 53 -3.77 2.29 11.61
N GLU A 54 -4.43 1.97 12.72
CA GLU A 54 -5.44 0.90 12.78
C GLU A 54 -6.88 1.43 12.63
N SER A 55 -7.15 2.65 13.11
CA SER A 55 -8.53 3.09 13.41
C SER A 55 -9.15 4.03 12.37
N ASN A 56 -8.34 4.75 11.59
CA ASN A 56 -8.85 5.76 10.66
C ASN A 56 -7.99 5.80 9.38
N GLU A 57 -8.60 5.42 8.26
CA GLU A 57 -7.98 5.47 6.95
C GLU A 57 -7.56 6.90 6.54
N LYS A 58 -8.31 7.92 6.95
CA LYS A 58 -8.06 9.31 6.52
C LYS A 58 -6.75 9.88 7.05
N ASP A 59 -6.27 9.33 8.17
CA ASP A 59 -5.08 9.80 8.88
C ASP A 59 -3.78 9.16 8.36
N CYS A 60 -3.86 8.32 7.33
CA CYS A 60 -2.68 7.72 6.69
C CYS A 60 -2.09 8.59 5.57
N ASP A 61 -0.81 8.38 5.31
CA ASP A 61 -0.09 8.95 4.16
C ASP A 61 -0.15 7.98 2.97
N VAL A 62 -0.19 6.66 3.25
CA VAL A 62 -0.28 5.58 2.26
C VAL A 62 -1.27 4.50 2.71
N LYS A 63 -2.12 4.04 1.80
CA LYS A 63 -2.96 2.85 1.99
C LYS A 63 -2.28 1.60 1.42
N VAL A 64 -2.41 0.48 2.10
CA VAL A 64 -2.02 -0.84 1.62
C VAL A 64 -3.27 -1.70 1.48
N VAL A 65 -3.53 -2.17 0.28
CA VAL A 65 -4.70 -2.99 -0.07
C VAL A 65 -4.25 -4.37 -0.52
N PHE A 66 -4.90 -5.41 -0.02
CA PHE A 66 -4.61 -6.79 -0.41
C PHE A 66 -5.60 -7.26 -1.49
N CYS A 67 -5.08 -7.91 -2.52
CA CYS A 67 -5.85 -8.52 -3.60
C CYS A 67 -5.42 -9.99 -3.71
N PRO A 68 -5.98 -10.90 -2.88
CA PRO A 68 -5.80 -12.32 -3.11
C PRO A 68 -6.52 -12.74 -4.39
N ILE A 69 -5.81 -13.45 -5.27
CA ILE A 69 -6.39 -14.01 -6.47
C ILE A 69 -7.14 -15.29 -6.10
N VAL A 70 -8.47 -15.24 -6.16
CA VAL A 70 -9.38 -16.33 -5.79
C VAL A 70 -10.03 -16.95 -7.03
N SER A 71 -10.27 -16.13 -8.05
CA SER A 71 -10.97 -16.54 -9.28
C SER A 71 -10.03 -16.50 -10.48
N ARG A 72 -9.63 -15.29 -10.89
CA ARG A 72 -8.78 -14.98 -12.03
C ARG A 72 -8.12 -13.64 -11.76
N ALA A 73 -6.84 -13.54 -12.11
CA ALA A 73 -6.05 -12.32 -11.87
C ALA A 73 -6.75 -11.04 -12.34
N GLY A 74 -7.27 -11.03 -13.57
CA GLY A 74 -7.96 -9.85 -14.12
C GLY A 74 -9.20 -9.45 -13.32
N THR A 75 -10.09 -10.41 -13.02
CA THR A 75 -11.34 -10.13 -12.30
C THR A 75 -11.09 -9.64 -10.88
N ASP A 76 -10.20 -10.30 -10.13
CA ASP A 76 -9.94 -9.94 -8.74
C ASP A 76 -9.18 -8.62 -8.62
N ILE A 77 -8.28 -8.32 -9.58
CA ILE A 77 -7.58 -7.02 -9.66
C ILE A 77 -8.57 -5.90 -9.99
N GLU A 78 -9.44 -6.08 -10.99
CA GLU A 78 -10.46 -5.07 -11.33
C GLU A 78 -11.41 -4.80 -10.17
N ALA A 79 -11.86 -5.85 -9.46
CA ALA A 79 -12.69 -5.73 -8.27
C ALA A 79 -11.94 -5.04 -7.11
N ALA A 80 -10.63 -5.25 -6.98
CA ALA A 80 -9.85 -4.54 -5.99
C ALA A 80 -9.70 -3.05 -6.35
N LEU A 81 -9.39 -2.74 -7.60
CA LEU A 81 -9.21 -1.38 -8.10
C LEU A 81 -10.51 -0.56 -8.04
N SER A 82 -11.67 -1.15 -8.30
CA SER A 82 -12.97 -0.44 -8.28
C SER A 82 -13.37 0.06 -6.89
N ARG A 83 -12.78 -0.50 -5.83
CA ARG A 83 -12.98 -0.09 -4.43
C ARG A 83 -12.02 1.01 -3.98
N LEU A 84 -10.98 1.31 -4.76
CA LEU A 84 -9.97 2.31 -4.39
C LEU A 84 -10.49 3.72 -4.65
N THR A 85 -10.30 4.61 -3.68
CA THR A 85 -10.48 6.05 -3.88
C THR A 85 -9.17 6.68 -4.35
N HIS A 86 -9.25 7.69 -5.24
CA HIS A 86 -8.06 8.36 -5.78
C HIS A 86 -7.46 9.41 -4.82
N GLU A 87 -7.87 9.43 -3.56
CA GLU A 87 -7.52 10.48 -2.59
C GLU A 87 -6.14 10.31 -1.95
N LYS A 88 -5.64 9.08 -1.87
CA LYS A 88 -4.38 8.74 -1.20
C LYS A 88 -3.53 7.81 -2.06
N PRO A 89 -2.18 7.95 -2.03
CA PRO A 89 -1.30 6.94 -2.59
C PRO A 89 -1.65 5.55 -2.03
N THR A 90 -1.82 4.58 -2.92
CA THR A 90 -2.20 3.21 -2.55
C THR A 90 -1.20 2.22 -3.12
N ILE A 91 -0.70 1.33 -2.26
CA ILE A 91 0.07 0.16 -2.62
C ILE A 91 -0.88 -1.03 -2.63
N MET A 92 -1.04 -1.68 -3.78
CA MET A 92 -1.82 -2.91 -3.88
C MET A 92 -0.87 -4.11 -3.88
N ILE A 93 -1.08 -5.04 -2.96
CA ILE A 93 -0.35 -6.30 -2.86
C ILE A 93 -1.24 -7.39 -3.45
N VAL A 94 -0.91 -7.82 -4.66
CA VAL A 94 -1.58 -8.93 -5.33
C VAL A 94 -0.96 -10.24 -4.83
N LEU A 95 -1.79 -11.11 -4.23
CA LEU A 95 -1.36 -12.41 -3.75
C LEU A 95 -1.78 -13.46 -4.78
N HIS A 96 -0.83 -13.82 -5.62
CA HIS A 96 -0.98 -14.84 -6.66
C HIS A 96 -0.34 -16.13 -6.14
N HIS A 97 -1.15 -17.19 -6.02
CA HIS A 97 -0.86 -18.49 -5.37
C HIS A 97 -0.98 -18.48 -3.83
N ILE A 98 -2.07 -19.11 -3.35
CA ILE A 98 -2.17 -19.79 -2.04
C ILE A 98 -1.82 -21.26 -2.27
#